data_AF-A0A643BS59-F1
#
_entry.id   AF-A0A643BS59-F1
#
_cell.length_a   1.000
_cell.length_b   1.000
_cell.length_c   1.000
_cell.angle_alpha   90.00
_cell.angle_beta   90.00
_cell.angle_gamma   90.00
#
_symmetry.space_group_name_H-M   'P 1'
#
loop_
_entity.id
_entity.type
_entity.pdbx_description
1 polymer ?
#
loop_
_entity_poly.entity_id
_entity_poly.type
_entity_poly.pdbx_seq_one_letter_code
_entity_poly.pdbx_strand_id
1 'polypeptide(L)'
;GFPDSVSPDYLPYQLWDSVQAFASSLSGSLATHAVLLGIGVGNAKASVSAATATWLVKDSTGMLGRIIFAWWTGSKMDCNAKQWRLFADILNDVAMLLEIMAPIFPICFTMTICISNLAKVPTSGAPLYPRYLPWWCCVRAHLGPTGDPSLGPETLVSLAGLLVSLLMLPLVSDCPSLSLGCFFFLTALHIYANYRAVRALVIETLNERRLWLVLKHFLQRGEVLGPASANQMEPLWTVSPCLGLLTPASHRFLAISVSIPGGPPTPCDFQLQKLVEGHQEPYLLRWDQSQNQVQVVLSQMAGPETILRAATHGLVLGALQGDGPLPGELEGLRNRVRAGPEKESCVIVRETHQVLDKLFPKFLKGLQDAGWTTEKHQLEVDEWRATWLLCPEKKLL
;
A
#
# COMPACT_ATOMS: atom_id res chain seq x y z
N GLY A 1 9.11 -31.41 -2.82
CA GLY A 1 8.90 -30.88 -1.45
C GLY A 1 9.79 -29.66 -1.28
N PHE A 2 9.78 -29.01 -0.12
CA PHE A 2 10.70 -27.88 0.13
C PHE A 2 12.15 -28.29 -0.17
N PRO A 3 12.94 -27.49 -0.89
CA PRO A 3 12.70 -26.09 -1.28
C PRO A 3 11.99 -25.87 -2.63
N ASP A 4 11.74 -26.92 -3.43
CA ASP A 4 11.17 -26.78 -4.79
C ASP A 4 9.68 -26.40 -4.80
N SER A 5 9.03 -26.47 -3.63
CA SER A 5 7.63 -26.09 -3.41
C SER A 5 7.50 -24.70 -2.80
N VAL A 6 8.39 -23.75 -3.09
CA VAL A 6 8.25 -22.34 -2.69
C VAL A 6 8.76 -21.43 -3.80
N SER A 7 8.28 -20.19 -3.84
CA SER A 7 8.79 -19.22 -4.81
C SER A 7 10.26 -18.87 -4.51
N PRO A 8 11.08 -18.53 -5.53
CA PRO A 8 12.51 -18.25 -5.34
C PRO A 8 12.81 -17.11 -4.37
N ASP A 9 11.87 -16.18 -4.19
CA ASP A 9 11.94 -15.05 -3.27
C ASP A 9 11.55 -15.38 -1.83
N TYR A 10 10.95 -16.55 -1.57
CA TYR A 10 10.48 -16.95 -0.25
C TYR A 10 11.61 -17.04 0.77
N LEU A 11 12.71 -17.74 0.44
CA LEU A 11 13.82 -17.94 1.36
C LEU A 11 14.51 -16.62 1.76
N PRO A 12 14.90 -15.75 0.80
CA PRO A 12 15.42 -14.43 1.15
C PRO A 12 14.43 -13.60 1.96
N TYR A 13 13.14 -13.62 1.61
CA TYR A 13 12.09 -12.93 2.37
C TYR A 13 12.03 -13.42 3.82
N GLN A 14 11.89 -14.73 4.02
CA GLN A 14 11.71 -15.36 5.34
C GLN A 14 12.90 -15.11 6.26
N LEU A 15 14.12 -15.09 5.72
CA LEU A 15 15.33 -14.80 6.49
C LEU A 15 15.27 -13.39 7.08
N TRP A 16 14.96 -12.39 6.24
CA TRP A 16 14.89 -11.00 6.68
C TRP A 16 13.67 -10.72 7.56
N ASP A 17 12.53 -11.35 7.26
CA ASP A 17 11.32 -11.31 8.08
C ASP A 17 11.58 -11.90 9.48
N SER A 18 12.35 -12.98 9.57
CA SER A 18 12.75 -13.57 10.86
C SER A 18 13.64 -12.62 11.68
N VAL A 19 14.63 -11.97 11.04
CA VAL A 19 15.46 -10.96 11.72
C VAL A 19 14.62 -9.78 12.21
N GLN A 20 13.66 -9.35 11.39
CA GLN A 20 12.72 -8.28 11.72
C GLN A 20 11.84 -8.68 12.91
N ALA A 21 11.21 -9.85 12.87
CA ALA A 21 10.37 -10.37 13.95
C ALA A 21 11.16 -10.51 15.28
N PHE A 22 12.39 -11.01 15.22
CA PHE A 22 13.28 -11.09 16.38
C PHE A 22 13.55 -9.70 16.98
N ALA A 23 13.97 -8.72 16.17
CA ALA A 23 14.26 -7.37 16.64
C ALA A 23 13.01 -6.67 17.23
N SER A 24 11.85 -6.88 16.61
CA SER A 24 10.55 -6.39 17.08
C SER A 24 10.17 -7.00 18.43
N SER A 25 10.38 -8.31 18.61
CA SER A 25 10.11 -9.02 19.87
C SER A 25 10.93 -8.48 21.05
N LEU A 26 12.23 -8.23 20.83
CA LEU A 26 13.11 -7.65 21.85
C LEU A 26 12.70 -6.21 22.20
N SER A 27 12.44 -5.39 21.19
CA SER A 27 11.98 -4.00 21.36
C SER A 27 10.63 -3.92 22.08
N GLY A 28 9.71 -4.82 21.73
CA GLY A 28 8.40 -4.95 22.37
C GLY A 28 8.51 -5.39 23.83
N SER A 29 9.50 -6.21 24.17
CA SER A 29 9.78 -6.62 25.55
C SER A 29 10.28 -5.45 26.40
N LEU A 30 11.19 -4.63 25.85
CA LEU A 30 11.66 -3.37 26.48
C LEU A 30 10.51 -2.39 26.72
N ALA A 31 9.66 -2.18 25.72
CA ALA A 31 8.51 -1.30 25.81
C ALA A 31 7.48 -1.80 26.84
N THR A 32 7.21 -3.11 26.85
CA THR A 32 6.30 -3.73 27.83
C THR A 32 6.84 -3.57 29.25
N HIS A 33 8.13 -3.82 29.48
CA HIS A 33 8.76 -3.62 30.77
C HIS A 33 8.65 -2.18 31.26
N ALA A 34 8.91 -1.19 30.40
CA ALA A 34 8.76 0.22 30.73
C ALA A 34 7.31 0.59 31.09
N VAL A 35 6.32 0.09 30.35
CA VAL A 35 4.90 0.29 30.66
C VAL A 35 4.53 -0.31 32.02
N LEU A 36 5.01 -1.52 32.34
CA LEU A 36 4.76 -2.15 33.64
C LEU A 36 5.33 -1.32 34.79
N LEU A 37 6.56 -0.82 34.64
CA LEU A 37 7.17 0.10 35.61
C LEU A 37 6.34 1.38 35.77
N GLY A 38 5.92 1.99 34.66
CA GLY A 38 5.12 3.23 34.68
C GLY A 38 3.73 3.06 35.30
N ILE A 39 3.14 1.87 35.21
CA ILE A 39 1.88 1.51 35.88
C ILE A 39 2.07 1.26 37.39
N GLY A 40 3.31 1.13 37.85
CA GLY A 40 3.66 0.96 39.26
C GLY A 40 3.92 -0.48 39.69
N VAL A 41 4.10 -1.41 38.75
CA VAL A 41 4.53 -2.77 39.08
C VAL A 41 5.88 -2.73 39.79
N GLY A 42 5.95 -3.36 40.97
CA GLY A 42 7.13 -3.32 41.85
C GLY A 42 7.11 -2.21 42.92
N ASN A 43 6.12 -1.31 42.90
CA ASN A 43 5.93 -0.30 43.94
C ASN A 43 4.84 -0.71 44.95
N ALA A 44 5.21 -0.93 46.21
CA ALA A 44 4.29 -1.33 47.27
C ALA A 44 3.16 -0.32 47.55
N LYS A 45 3.32 0.94 47.14
CA LYS A 45 2.31 2.00 47.28
C LYS A 45 1.39 2.13 46.05
N ALA A 46 1.67 1.42 44.96
CA ALA A 46 0.86 1.50 43.75
C ALA A 46 -0.47 0.76 43.95
N SER A 47 -1.56 1.40 43.54
CA SER A 47 -2.88 0.78 43.59
C SER A 47 -3.08 -0.18 42.42
N VAL A 48 -3.37 -1.44 42.73
CA VAL A 48 -3.72 -2.47 41.74
C VAL A 48 -4.96 -2.05 40.93
N SER A 49 -5.94 -1.38 41.56
CA SER A 49 -7.15 -0.92 40.86
C SER A 49 -6.85 0.21 39.88
N ALA A 50 -5.97 1.15 40.24
CA ALA A 50 -5.53 2.21 39.35
C ALA A 50 -4.73 1.65 38.17
N ALA A 51 -3.83 0.70 38.43
CA ALA A 51 -3.08 -0.01 37.41
C ALA A 51 -3.98 -0.74 36.42
N THR A 52 -4.98 -1.45 36.93
CA THR A 52 -5.99 -2.16 36.14
C THR A 52 -6.82 -1.18 35.29
N ALA A 53 -7.24 -0.05 35.87
CA ALA A 53 -8.00 0.97 35.14
C ALA A 53 -7.19 1.57 33.98
N THR A 54 -5.93 1.93 34.21
CA THR A 54 -5.02 2.41 33.16
C THR A 54 -4.85 1.39 32.05
N TRP A 55 -4.70 0.11 32.39
CA TRP A 55 -4.61 -0.97 31.41
C TRP A 55 -5.88 -1.11 30.57
N LEU A 56 -7.06 -1.11 31.22
CA LEU A 56 -8.35 -1.20 30.54
C LEU A 56 -8.60 -0.02 29.59
N VAL A 57 -8.25 1.20 30.01
CA VAL A 57 -8.38 2.40 29.16
C VAL A 57 -7.45 2.29 27.95
N LYS A 58 -6.17 1.94 28.18
CA LYS A 58 -5.18 1.71 27.11
C LYS A 58 -5.69 0.70 26.08
N ASP A 59 -6.19 -0.45 26.53
CA ASP A 59 -6.66 -1.52 25.63
C ASP A 59 -7.96 -1.13 24.91
N SER A 60 -8.90 -0.48 25.61
CA SER A 60 -10.15 0.01 25.01
C SER A 60 -9.88 1.01 23.89
N THR A 61 -8.94 1.95 24.09
CA THR A 61 -8.54 2.90 23.05
C THR A 61 -7.95 2.19 21.83
N GLY A 62 -7.09 1.19 22.03
CA GLY A 62 -6.52 0.39 20.94
C GLY A 62 -7.60 -0.37 20.15
N MET A 63 -8.57 -0.98 20.84
CA MET A 63 -9.69 -1.69 20.21
C MET A 63 -10.59 -0.76 19.39
N LEU A 64 -10.96 0.41 19.93
CA LEU A 64 -11.72 1.42 19.19
C LEU A 64 -10.94 1.91 17.96
N GLY A 65 -9.64 2.15 18.12
CA GLY A 65 -8.76 2.53 17.02
C GLY A 65 -8.78 1.49 15.89
N ARG A 66 -8.70 0.19 16.21
CA ARG A 66 -8.79 -0.90 15.22
C ARG A 66 -10.11 -0.91 14.46
N ILE A 67 -11.23 -0.71 15.15
CA ILE A 67 -12.57 -0.66 14.52
C ILE A 67 -12.64 0.52 13.54
N ILE A 68 -12.23 1.71 13.99
CA ILE A 68 -12.22 2.92 13.17
C ILE A 68 -11.28 2.75 11.97
N PHE A 69 -10.09 2.20 12.19
CA PHE A 69 -9.10 1.99 11.15
C PHE A 69 -9.55 0.96 10.11
N ALA A 70 -10.16 -0.15 10.53
CA ALA A 70 -10.72 -1.15 9.63
C ALA A 70 -11.83 -0.56 8.75
N TRP A 71 -12.71 0.26 9.33
CA TRP A 71 -13.75 0.97 8.60
C TRP A 71 -13.17 2.01 7.62
N TRP A 72 -12.16 2.76 8.04
CA TRP A 72 -11.58 3.83 7.23
C TRP A 72 -10.72 3.33 6.06
N THR A 73 -9.98 2.25 6.28
CA THR A 73 -8.90 1.86 5.37
C THR A 73 -9.37 0.94 4.24
N GLY A 74 -10.44 0.15 4.45
CA GLY A 74 -11.06 -0.68 3.41
C GLY A 74 -10.07 -1.57 2.64
N SER A 75 -10.36 -1.85 1.36
CA SER A 75 -9.52 -2.64 0.44
C SER A 75 -8.25 -1.92 -0.05
N LYS A 76 -8.01 -0.68 0.39
CA LYS A 76 -6.93 0.20 -0.14
C LYS A 76 -5.53 -0.23 0.32
N MET A 77 -5.45 -1.01 1.40
CA MET A 77 -4.19 -1.56 1.89
C MET A 77 -3.57 -2.54 0.91
N ASP A 78 -4.35 -3.40 0.26
CA ASP A 78 -3.81 -4.45 -0.59
C ASP A 78 -3.10 -3.91 -1.84
N CYS A 79 -3.47 -2.69 -2.28
CA CYS A 79 -2.89 -2.03 -3.44
C CYS A 79 -1.39 -1.69 -3.25
N ASN A 80 -1.01 -1.32 -2.03
CA ASN A 80 0.36 -0.87 -1.70
C ASN A 80 0.97 -1.67 -0.54
N ALA A 81 0.85 -3.00 -0.62
CA ALA A 81 1.38 -4.02 0.32
C ALA A 81 2.74 -3.68 0.94
N LYS A 82 3.75 -3.39 0.12
CA LYS A 82 5.10 -3.16 0.64
C LYS A 82 5.23 -1.85 1.44
N GLN A 83 4.55 -0.81 0.99
CA GLN A 83 4.67 0.54 1.56
C GLN A 83 3.96 0.64 2.92
N TRP A 84 2.75 0.10 2.99
CA TRP A 84 1.98 0.02 4.23
C TRP A 84 2.66 -0.85 5.27
N ARG A 85 3.36 -1.92 4.87
CA ARG A 85 4.11 -2.76 5.81
C ARG A 85 5.20 -1.94 6.49
N LEU A 86 6.04 -1.26 5.70
CA LEU A 86 7.07 -0.38 6.23
C LEU A 86 6.50 0.76 7.09
N PHE A 87 5.41 1.36 6.63
CA PHE A 87 4.76 2.45 7.35
C PHE A 87 4.19 2.01 8.71
N ALA A 88 3.48 0.88 8.73
CA ALA A 88 2.90 0.33 9.94
C ALA A 88 4.00 -0.03 10.95
N ASP A 89 5.09 -0.66 10.48
CA ASP A 89 6.21 -1.02 11.35
C ASP A 89 6.95 0.20 11.91
N ILE A 90 7.10 1.28 11.15
CA ILE A 90 7.63 2.55 11.68
C ILE A 90 6.70 3.14 12.74
N LEU A 91 5.38 3.13 12.51
CA LEU A 91 4.44 3.62 13.53
C LEU A 91 4.49 2.76 14.80
N ASN A 92 4.69 1.44 14.65
CA ASN A 92 4.89 0.55 15.79
C ASN A 92 6.19 0.85 16.54
N ASP A 93 7.29 1.15 15.83
CA ASP A 93 8.55 1.57 16.45
C ASP A 93 8.40 2.89 17.21
N VAL A 94 7.70 3.88 16.61
CA VAL A 94 7.35 5.13 17.30
C VAL A 94 6.49 4.87 18.54
N ALA A 95 5.52 3.95 18.45
CA ALA A 95 4.68 3.58 19.57
C ALA A 95 5.48 2.93 20.71
N MET A 96 6.40 2.02 20.39
CA MET A 96 7.28 1.40 21.38
C MET A 96 8.21 2.44 22.02
N LEU A 97 8.72 3.41 21.26
CA LEU A 97 9.49 4.52 21.82
C LEU A 97 8.66 5.35 22.81
N LEU A 98 7.42 5.69 22.45
CA LEU A 98 6.50 6.39 23.35
C LEU A 98 6.24 5.60 24.64
N GLU A 99 6.10 4.27 24.55
CA GLU A 99 5.94 3.40 25.71
C GLU A 99 7.18 3.35 26.60
N ILE A 100 8.39 3.31 26.02
CA ILE A 100 9.65 3.34 26.77
C ILE A 100 9.84 4.70 27.46
N MET A 101 9.38 5.79 26.84
CA MET A 101 9.46 7.15 27.38
C MET A 101 8.33 7.52 28.33
N ALA A 102 7.20 6.81 28.29
CA ALA A 102 6.03 7.14 29.10
C ALA A 102 6.32 7.27 30.61
N PRO A 103 7.15 6.42 31.26
CA PRO A 103 7.44 6.55 32.69
C PRO A 103 8.13 7.88 33.08
N ILE A 104 8.77 8.57 32.13
CA ILE A 104 9.41 9.89 32.36
C ILE A 104 8.35 10.98 32.57
N PHE A 105 7.14 10.79 32.03
CA PHE A 105 6.05 11.77 32.05
C PHE A 105 4.83 11.24 32.84
N PRO A 106 4.93 11.10 34.19
CA PRO A 106 3.90 10.45 34.99
C PRO A 106 2.53 11.14 34.92
N ILE A 107 2.49 12.46 34.74
CA ILE A 107 1.24 13.25 34.63
C ILE A 107 0.45 12.87 33.36
N CYS A 108 1.15 12.57 32.27
CA CYS A 108 0.56 12.26 30.97
C CYS A 108 0.69 10.77 30.62
N PHE A 109 1.04 9.91 31.59
CA PHE A 109 1.38 8.50 31.35
C PHE A 109 0.26 7.76 30.61
N THR A 110 -0.95 7.76 31.17
CA THR A 110 -2.12 7.10 30.57
C THR A 110 -2.42 7.62 29.17
N MET A 111 -2.32 8.93 28.95
CA MET A 111 -2.54 9.50 27.62
C MET A 111 -1.46 9.06 26.63
N THR A 112 -0.20 9.01 27.05
CA THR A 112 0.94 8.61 26.22
C THR A 112 0.80 7.16 25.76
N ILE A 113 0.46 6.24 26.67
CA ILE A 113 0.28 4.82 26.34
C ILE A 113 -1.00 4.56 25.53
N CYS A 114 -2.03 5.41 25.66
CA CYS A 114 -3.21 5.35 24.79
C CYS A 114 -2.88 5.78 23.36
N ILE A 115 -2.11 6.87 23.20
CA ILE A 115 -1.63 7.35 21.90
C ILE A 115 -0.71 6.30 21.25
N SER A 116 0.19 5.69 22.02
CA SER A 116 1.05 4.62 21.49
C SER A 116 0.22 3.42 21.02
N ASN A 117 -0.81 3.01 21.77
CA ASN A 117 -1.70 1.93 21.33
C ASN A 117 -2.48 2.27 20.05
N LEU A 118 -2.89 3.54 19.87
CA LEU A 118 -3.47 3.99 18.59
C LEU A 118 -2.46 3.92 17.44
N ALA A 119 -1.20 4.29 17.69
CA ALA A 119 -0.14 4.20 16.69
C ALA A 119 0.18 2.75 16.28
N LYS A 120 -0.08 1.74 17.14
CA LYS A 120 0.03 0.31 16.82
C LYS A 120 -1.16 -0.27 16.05
N VAL A 121 -2.21 0.52 15.80
CA VAL A 121 -3.38 0.02 15.09
C VAL A 121 -3.05 -0.48 13.69
N PRO A 122 -2.25 0.19 12.85
CA PRO A 122 -1.98 -0.27 11.48
C PRO A 122 -1.28 -1.62 11.39
N THR A 123 -0.43 -1.99 12.37
CA THR A 123 0.22 -3.31 12.42
C THR A 123 -0.73 -4.42 12.84
N SER A 124 -1.79 -4.09 13.59
CA SER A 124 -2.71 -5.08 14.19
C SER A 124 -4.09 -5.13 13.53
N GLY A 125 -4.49 -4.08 12.81
CA GLY A 125 -5.78 -3.92 12.15
C GLY A 125 -5.86 -4.50 10.74
N ALA A 126 -4.77 -5.05 10.22
CA ALA A 126 -4.76 -5.77 8.95
C ALA A 126 -4.81 -7.28 9.21
N PRO A 127 -6.00 -7.92 9.16
CA PRO A 127 -6.06 -9.37 9.04
C PRO A 127 -5.39 -9.89 7.75
N LEU A 128 -4.98 -9.01 6.83
CA LEU A 128 -4.36 -9.36 5.56
C LEU A 128 -2.82 -9.22 5.51
N TYR A 129 -2.13 -8.36 6.26
CA TYR A 129 -0.71 -8.07 5.92
C TYR A 129 0.31 -9.16 6.22
N PRO A 130 0.36 -9.71 7.45
CA PRO A 130 1.28 -10.79 7.77
C PRO A 130 0.79 -12.15 7.25
N ARG A 131 -0.50 -12.31 6.98
CA ARG A 131 -1.09 -13.59 6.53
C ARG A 131 -1.10 -13.73 5.01
N TYR A 132 -1.36 -12.65 4.27
CA TYR A 132 -1.43 -12.69 2.82
C TYR A 132 -0.07 -13.03 2.21
N LEU A 133 1.04 -12.61 2.82
CA LEU A 133 2.33 -12.72 2.15
C LEU A 133 2.97 -14.11 2.23
N PRO A 134 3.03 -14.77 3.40
CA PRO A 134 3.34 -16.18 3.48
C PRO A 134 2.31 -17.02 2.71
N TRP A 135 1.00 -16.69 2.80
CA TRP A 135 -0.04 -17.36 2.01
C TRP A 135 0.18 -17.25 0.50
N TRP A 136 0.56 -16.09 -0.03
CA TRP A 136 0.88 -15.90 -1.46
C TRP A 136 2.08 -16.74 -1.90
N CYS A 137 3.11 -16.81 -1.07
CA CYS A 137 4.25 -17.70 -1.32
C CYS A 137 3.81 -19.17 -1.35
N CYS A 138 2.82 -19.55 -0.53
CA CYS A 138 2.26 -20.90 -0.46
C CYS A 138 1.31 -21.24 -1.62
N VAL A 139 0.51 -20.29 -2.10
CA VAL A 139 -0.37 -20.48 -3.26
C VAL A 139 0.46 -20.67 -4.53
N ARG A 140 1.53 -19.91 -4.71
CA ARG A 140 2.44 -20.04 -5.87
C ARG A 140 3.19 -21.39 -5.88
N ALA A 141 3.35 -21.96 -4.70
CA ALA A 141 4.03 -23.22 -4.45
C ALA A 141 3.20 -24.50 -4.69
N HIS A 142 1.92 -24.38 -5.05
CA HIS A 142 0.97 -25.52 -5.08
C HIS A 142 0.87 -26.28 -3.74
N LEU A 143 1.17 -25.61 -2.62
CA LEU A 143 0.88 -26.15 -1.31
C LEU A 143 -0.63 -25.99 -1.08
N GLY A 144 -1.34 -27.10 -0.91
CA GLY A 144 -2.79 -27.09 -0.71
C GLY A 144 -3.22 -26.25 0.52
N PRO A 145 -4.51 -25.91 0.64
CA PRO A 145 -5.04 -25.01 1.68
C PRO A 145 -4.87 -25.50 3.14
N THR A 146 -4.32 -26.69 3.35
CA THR A 146 -4.18 -27.34 4.66
C THR A 146 -2.78 -27.23 5.28
N GLY A 147 -1.78 -26.76 4.53
CA GLY A 147 -0.46 -26.45 5.07
C GLY A 147 -0.37 -24.95 5.34
N ASP A 148 -0.07 -24.57 6.58
CA ASP A 148 0.41 -23.22 6.90
C ASP A 148 1.93 -23.30 7.16
N PRO A 149 2.78 -23.14 6.13
CA PRO A 149 4.24 -23.17 6.27
C PRO A 149 4.80 -22.05 7.15
N SER A 150 4.01 -20.99 7.41
CA SER A 150 4.45 -19.84 8.21
C SER A 150 4.49 -20.14 9.71
N LEU A 151 3.67 -21.10 10.17
CA LEU A 151 3.48 -21.36 11.60
C LEU A 151 4.73 -21.95 12.28
N GLY A 152 5.64 -22.59 11.54
CA GLY A 152 6.86 -23.20 12.10
C GLY A 152 7.97 -22.18 12.35
N PRO A 153 8.52 -21.55 11.30
CA PRO A 153 9.65 -20.65 11.42
C PRO A 153 9.35 -19.39 12.25
N GLU A 154 8.20 -18.75 12.05
CA GLU A 154 7.85 -17.51 12.75
C GLU A 154 7.65 -17.75 14.26
N THR A 155 7.03 -18.88 14.63
CA THR A 155 6.84 -19.26 16.04
C THR A 155 8.17 -19.57 16.73
N LEU A 156 9.10 -20.26 16.05
CA LEU A 156 10.43 -20.55 16.59
C LEU A 156 11.25 -19.27 16.82
N VAL A 157 11.21 -18.35 15.86
CA VAL A 157 11.86 -17.05 15.97
C VAL A 157 11.26 -16.23 17.11
N SER A 158 9.93 -16.23 17.24
CA SER A 158 9.23 -15.56 18.34
C SER A 158 9.62 -16.14 19.70
N LEU A 159 9.72 -17.47 19.81
CA LEU A 159 10.17 -18.15 21.02
C LEU A 159 11.62 -17.80 21.36
N ALA A 160 12.51 -17.80 20.36
CA ALA A 160 13.90 -17.39 20.54
C ALA A 160 13.99 -15.92 20.99
N GLY A 161 13.18 -15.04 20.39
CA GLY A 161 13.04 -13.64 20.79
C GLY A 161 12.66 -13.52 22.26
N LEU A 162 11.63 -14.24 22.71
CA LEU A 162 11.21 -14.25 24.11
C LEU A 162 12.30 -14.76 25.06
N LEU A 163 13.00 -15.83 24.71
CA LEU A 163 14.10 -16.38 25.52
C LEU A 163 15.25 -15.37 25.66
N VAL A 164 15.63 -14.72 24.55
CA VAL A 164 16.68 -13.70 24.58
C VAL A 164 16.22 -12.48 25.37
N SER A 165 14.98 -12.02 25.19
CA SER A 165 14.40 -10.94 25.99
C SER A 165 14.43 -11.23 27.48
N LEU A 166 14.12 -12.46 27.90
CA LEU A 166 14.16 -12.86 29.31
C LEU A 166 15.56 -12.73 29.92
N LEU A 167 16.60 -13.05 29.15
CA LEU A 167 18.00 -12.92 29.57
C LEU A 167 18.50 -11.48 29.51
N MET A 168 18.03 -10.72 28.51
CA MET A 168 18.48 -9.35 28.22
C MET A 168 17.85 -8.33 29.16
N LEU A 169 16.58 -8.49 29.52
CA LEU A 169 15.84 -7.52 30.36
C LEU A 169 16.56 -7.24 31.69
N PRO A 170 16.92 -8.25 32.52
CA PRO A 170 17.61 -7.98 33.79
C PRO A 170 18.94 -7.22 33.65
N LEU A 171 19.63 -7.36 32.51
CA LEU A 171 20.92 -6.71 32.27
C LEU A 171 20.78 -5.23 31.89
N VAL A 172 19.62 -4.84 31.36
CA VAL A 172 19.41 -3.54 30.73
C VAL A 172 18.36 -2.70 31.45
N SER A 173 17.46 -3.33 32.21
CA SER A 173 16.36 -2.68 32.93
C SER A 173 16.80 -1.62 33.94
N ASP A 174 17.96 -1.80 34.58
CA ASP A 174 18.47 -0.86 35.59
C ASP A 174 19.20 0.36 34.98
N CYS A 175 19.46 0.34 33.67
CA CYS A 175 20.22 1.37 32.96
C CYS A 175 19.38 1.98 31.82
N PRO A 176 18.65 3.08 32.05
CA PRO A 176 17.77 3.69 31.04
C PRO A 176 18.50 4.07 29.74
N SER A 177 19.74 4.54 29.82
CA SER A 177 20.56 4.88 28.64
C SER A 177 20.92 3.64 27.81
N LEU A 178 21.24 2.52 28.47
CA LEU A 178 21.51 1.24 27.80
C LEU A 178 20.24 0.68 27.16
N SER A 179 19.11 0.77 27.86
CA SER A 179 17.79 0.38 27.33
C SER A 179 17.43 1.16 26.07
N LEU A 180 17.62 2.48 26.10
CA LEU A 180 17.40 3.34 24.95
C LEU A 180 18.35 3.02 23.79
N GLY A 181 19.64 2.80 24.09
CA GLY A 181 20.65 2.42 23.11
C GLY A 181 20.33 1.09 22.42
N CYS A 182 19.95 0.08 23.21
CA CYS A 182 19.47 -1.21 22.71
C CYS A 182 18.23 -1.04 21.85
N PHE A 183 17.24 -0.26 22.29
CA PHE A 183 16.03 0.00 21.53
C PHE A 183 16.33 0.65 20.16
N PHE A 184 17.18 1.68 20.11
CA PHE A 184 17.53 2.32 18.84
C PHE A 184 18.31 1.40 17.91
N PHE A 185 19.22 0.59 18.44
CA PHE A 185 19.93 -0.42 17.65
C PHE A 185 18.96 -1.45 17.07
N LEU A 186 18.07 -2.00 17.90
CA LEU A 186 17.06 -2.97 17.49
C LEU A 186 16.07 -2.36 16.49
N THR A 187 15.69 -1.10 16.66
CA THR A 187 14.83 -0.35 15.72
C THR A 187 15.52 -0.19 14.37
N ALA A 188 16.81 0.19 14.34
CA ALA A 188 17.56 0.29 13.10
C ALA A 188 17.66 -1.08 12.38
N LEU A 189 17.92 -2.15 13.13
CA LEU A 189 17.93 -3.52 12.62
C LEU A 189 16.56 -3.93 12.09
N HIS A 190 15.49 -3.62 12.83
CA HIS A 190 14.10 -3.91 12.49
C HIS A 190 13.70 -3.27 11.16
N ILE A 191 13.90 -1.95 11.01
CA ILE A 191 13.56 -1.21 9.79
C ILE A 191 14.40 -1.70 8.61
N TYR A 192 15.70 -1.93 8.81
CA TYR A 192 16.59 -2.44 7.77
C TYR A 192 16.18 -3.84 7.31
N ALA A 193 15.92 -4.75 8.25
CA ALA A 193 15.48 -6.11 7.94
C ALA A 193 14.13 -6.10 7.22
N ASN A 194 13.17 -5.27 7.66
CA ASN A 194 11.89 -5.12 6.97
C ASN A 194 12.08 -4.63 5.53
N TYR A 195 12.91 -3.60 5.32
CA TYR A 195 13.25 -3.09 3.99
C TYR A 195 13.82 -4.20 3.10
N ARG A 196 14.78 -4.99 3.62
CA ARG A 196 15.35 -6.12 2.88
C ARG A 196 14.33 -7.21 2.57
N ALA A 197 13.41 -7.51 3.50
CA ALA A 197 12.32 -8.47 3.29
C ALA A 197 11.39 -8.01 2.15
N VAL A 198 10.84 -6.78 2.21
CA VAL A 198 9.95 -6.28 1.16
C VAL A 198 10.66 -6.07 -0.18
N ARG A 199 11.98 -5.89 -0.20
CA ARG A 199 12.79 -5.88 -1.44
C ARG A 199 13.07 -7.26 -2.01
N ALA A 200 13.17 -8.30 -1.18
CA ALA A 200 13.26 -9.66 -1.68
C ALA A 200 11.97 -10.08 -2.40
N LEU A 201 10.82 -9.64 -1.89
CA LEU A 201 9.51 -10.03 -2.38
C LEU A 201 9.18 -9.49 -3.78
N VAL A 202 8.91 -10.41 -4.72
CA VAL A 202 8.50 -10.09 -6.09
C VAL A 202 7.00 -10.33 -6.24
N ILE A 203 6.24 -9.25 -6.33
CA ILE A 203 4.78 -9.29 -6.54
C ILE A 203 4.48 -9.06 -8.03
N GLU A 204 3.75 -10.00 -8.65
CA GLU A 204 3.51 -10.08 -10.10
C GLU A 204 2.23 -9.39 -10.56
N THR A 205 1.42 -8.88 -9.65
CA THR A 205 0.24 -8.06 -9.95
C THR A 205 0.63 -6.60 -10.10
N LEU A 206 -0.07 -5.83 -10.91
CA LEU A 206 0.23 -4.40 -11.07
C LEU A 206 -0.56 -3.56 -10.06
N ASN A 207 0.16 -2.71 -9.31
CA ASN A 207 -0.43 -1.55 -8.64
C ASN A 207 -0.13 -0.29 -9.46
N GLU A 208 -0.65 0.87 -9.04
CA GLU A 208 -0.48 2.13 -9.76
C GLU A 208 1.00 2.48 -9.99
N ARG A 209 1.84 2.32 -8.96
CA ARG A 209 3.27 2.68 -9.03
C ARG A 209 4.07 1.74 -9.94
N ARG A 210 3.83 0.43 -9.85
CA ARG A 210 4.45 -0.57 -10.73
C ARG A 210 3.97 -0.42 -12.16
N LEU A 211 2.67 -0.19 -12.36
CA LEU A 211 2.11 0.09 -13.69
C LEU A 211 2.76 1.34 -14.30
N TRP A 212 2.87 2.43 -13.55
CA TRP A 212 3.54 3.65 -14.02
C TRP A 212 5.01 3.40 -14.38
N LEU A 213 5.76 2.72 -13.52
CA LEU A 213 7.16 2.41 -13.75
C LEU A 213 7.35 1.59 -15.04
N VAL A 214 6.55 0.54 -15.21
CA VAL A 214 6.62 -0.36 -16.36
C VAL A 214 6.16 0.35 -17.64
N LEU A 215 5.06 1.11 -17.57
CA LEU A 215 4.56 1.93 -18.67
C LEU A 215 5.57 2.98 -19.11
N LYS A 216 6.18 3.70 -18.16
CA LYS A 216 7.22 4.69 -18.44
C LYS A 216 8.40 4.04 -19.17
N HIS A 217 8.85 2.87 -18.73
CA HIS A 217 9.94 2.17 -19.40
C HIS A 217 9.55 1.75 -20.83
N PHE A 218 8.33 1.23 -21.00
CA PHE A 218 7.78 0.86 -22.31
C PHE A 218 7.68 2.05 -23.28
N LEU A 219 7.16 3.19 -22.81
CA LEU A 219 7.07 4.40 -23.63
C LEU A 219 8.44 4.94 -24.06
N GLN A 220 9.48 4.71 -23.25
CA GLN A 220 10.83 5.23 -23.51
C GLN A 220 11.70 4.27 -24.34
N ARG A 221 11.55 2.96 -24.15
CA ARG A 221 12.44 1.94 -24.74
C ARG A 221 11.73 0.95 -25.67
N GLY A 222 10.40 0.92 -25.66
CA GLY A 222 9.61 -0.08 -26.40
C GLY A 222 9.58 -1.46 -25.75
N GLU A 223 10.21 -1.62 -24.58
CA GLU A 223 10.33 -2.88 -23.85
C GLU A 223 9.59 -2.82 -22.51
N VAL A 224 9.05 -3.94 -22.06
CA VAL A 224 8.36 -4.06 -20.78
C VAL A 224 9.32 -4.65 -19.74
N LEU A 225 9.46 -3.98 -18.58
CA LEU A 225 10.27 -4.50 -17.48
C LEU A 225 9.62 -5.75 -16.88
N GLY A 226 10.41 -6.80 -16.66
CA GLY A 226 9.95 -7.97 -15.90
C GLY A 226 9.72 -7.67 -14.40
N PRO A 227 8.91 -8.48 -13.69
CA PRO A 227 8.57 -8.27 -12.27
C PRO A 227 9.78 -8.12 -11.35
N ALA A 228 10.84 -8.93 -11.54
CA ALA A 228 12.04 -8.86 -10.71
C ALA A 228 12.80 -7.54 -10.87
N SER A 229 12.97 -7.08 -12.12
CA SER A 229 13.64 -5.80 -12.42
C SER A 229 12.81 -4.61 -11.94
N ALA A 230 11.49 -4.66 -12.15
CA ALA A 230 10.57 -3.63 -11.66
C ALA A 230 10.55 -3.57 -10.13
N ASN A 231 10.62 -4.72 -9.44
CA ASN A 231 10.69 -4.77 -7.97
C ASN A 231 11.91 -4.01 -7.41
N GLN A 232 13.08 -4.11 -8.06
CA GLN A 232 14.28 -3.37 -7.62
C GLN A 232 14.13 -1.85 -7.78
N MET A 233 13.33 -1.40 -8.75
CA MET A 233 13.12 0.01 -9.06
C MET A 233 11.86 0.60 -8.40
N GLU A 234 10.97 -0.23 -7.86
CA GLU A 234 9.73 0.20 -7.20
C GLU A 234 10.04 1.14 -6.02
N PRO A 235 9.42 2.32 -5.91
CA PRO A 235 9.63 3.18 -4.75
C PRO A 235 8.92 2.63 -3.50
N LEU A 236 9.66 2.46 -2.39
CA LEU A 236 9.09 2.04 -1.09
C LEU A 236 8.75 3.21 -0.18
N TRP A 237 9.52 4.29 -0.29
CA TRP A 237 9.47 5.45 0.62
C TRP A 237 8.82 6.63 -0.08
N THR A 238 7.52 6.56 -0.34
CA THR A 238 6.75 7.72 -0.79
C THR A 238 5.75 8.13 0.28
N VAL A 239 5.63 9.45 0.48
CA VAL A 239 4.82 10.18 1.45
C VAL A 239 3.66 9.34 2.02
N SER A 240 3.75 9.09 3.33
CA SER A 240 2.82 8.39 4.22
C SER A 240 1.49 7.95 3.58
N PRO A 241 1.16 6.65 3.57
CA PRO A 241 -0.12 6.14 3.07
C PRO A 241 -1.33 6.87 3.67
N CYS A 242 -1.25 7.27 4.95
CA CYS A 242 -2.26 8.07 5.63
C CYS A 242 -2.24 9.55 5.23
N LEU A 243 -1.06 10.13 5.00
CA LEU A 243 -0.96 11.52 4.57
C LEU A 243 -1.36 11.67 3.11
N GLY A 244 -1.22 10.65 2.26
CA GLY A 244 -1.82 10.62 0.92
C GLY A 244 -3.34 10.77 0.90
N LEU A 245 -4.03 10.49 2.02
CA LEU A 245 -5.47 10.77 2.22
C LEU A 245 -5.75 12.18 2.77
N LEU A 246 -4.76 12.86 3.36
CA LEU A 246 -4.88 14.19 3.98
C LEU A 246 -4.18 15.31 3.19
N THR A 247 -3.23 14.97 2.32
CA THR A 247 -2.63 15.88 1.35
C THR A 247 -3.61 16.07 0.22
N PRO A 248 -3.91 17.31 -0.20
CA PRO A 248 -4.61 17.52 -1.45
C PRO A 248 -3.85 16.81 -2.57
N ALA A 249 -4.59 16.10 -3.41
CA ALA A 249 -4.39 15.77 -4.83
C ALA A 249 -3.02 15.92 -5.53
N SER A 250 -2.21 16.92 -5.20
CA SER A 250 -1.10 17.46 -5.98
C SER A 250 0.10 16.53 -6.21
N HIS A 251 0.14 15.36 -5.56
CA HIS A 251 1.16 14.32 -5.81
C HIS A 251 0.59 12.98 -6.29
N ARG A 252 -0.73 12.85 -6.47
CA ARG A 252 -1.36 11.67 -7.08
C ARG A 252 -1.49 11.92 -8.58
N PHE A 253 -0.61 11.29 -9.37
CA PHE A 253 -0.68 11.35 -10.84
C PHE A 253 -1.89 10.59 -11.41
N LEU A 254 -2.51 9.71 -10.64
CA LEU A 254 -3.73 9.00 -11.01
C LEU A 254 -4.62 8.87 -9.78
N ALA A 255 -5.85 9.38 -9.85
CA ALA A 255 -6.88 9.06 -8.90
C ALA A 255 -7.97 8.31 -9.66
N ILE A 256 -7.85 6.98 -9.73
CA ILE A 256 -8.93 6.11 -10.22
C ILE A 256 -10.04 6.13 -9.17
N SER A 257 -10.70 7.28 -9.01
CA SER A 257 -11.86 7.45 -8.16
C SER A 257 -13.09 7.47 -9.03
N VAL A 258 -14.04 6.59 -8.74
CA VAL A 258 -15.39 6.74 -9.25
C VAL A 258 -16.04 7.85 -8.43
N SER A 259 -16.09 9.05 -8.98
CA SER A 259 -16.80 10.17 -8.37
C SER A 259 -18.28 9.81 -8.22
N ILE A 260 -18.75 9.68 -6.97
CA ILE A 260 -20.18 9.63 -6.65
C ILE A 260 -20.81 10.96 -7.11
N PRO A 261 -22.01 10.94 -7.74
CA PRO A 261 -22.86 12.12 -7.88
C PRO A 261 -23.48 12.50 -6.52
N GLY A 262 -22.63 12.87 -5.55
CA GLY A 262 -23.04 13.21 -4.17
C GLY A 262 -22.25 14.36 -3.53
N GLY A 263 -21.22 14.89 -4.21
CA GLY A 263 -20.75 16.25 -3.97
C GLY A 263 -21.73 17.28 -4.55
N PRO A 264 -21.66 18.57 -4.16
CA PRO A 264 -22.58 19.59 -4.67
C PRO A 264 -22.64 19.52 -6.21
N PRO A 265 -23.84 19.62 -6.81
CA PRO A 265 -24.04 19.40 -8.24
C PRO A 265 -23.15 20.36 -9.01
N THR A 266 -22.06 19.85 -9.58
CA THR A 266 -21.25 20.63 -10.51
C THR A 266 -21.90 20.52 -11.89
N PRO A 267 -22.08 21.64 -12.60
CA PRO A 267 -22.98 21.74 -13.75
C PRO A 267 -22.36 21.10 -14.98
N CYS A 268 -22.42 19.77 -15.13
CA CYS A 268 -21.75 19.06 -16.23
C CYS A 268 -22.45 17.78 -16.72
N ASP A 269 -23.77 17.63 -16.55
CA ASP A 269 -24.53 16.54 -17.22
C ASP A 269 -24.32 16.55 -18.74
N PHE A 270 -24.12 17.74 -19.33
CA PHE A 270 -23.92 17.91 -20.78
C PHE A 270 -22.54 17.44 -21.29
N GLN A 271 -21.47 17.53 -20.48
CA GLN A 271 -20.15 17.07 -20.89
C GLN A 271 -20.04 15.55 -20.85
N LEU A 272 -20.64 14.91 -19.85
CA LEU A 272 -20.71 13.45 -19.76
C LEU A 272 -21.51 12.86 -20.93
N GLN A 273 -22.62 13.50 -21.30
CA GLN A 273 -23.45 13.06 -22.43
C GLN A 273 -22.69 13.11 -23.77
N LYS A 274 -21.89 14.16 -24.01
CA LYS A 274 -20.98 14.24 -25.18
C LYS A 274 -19.83 13.22 -25.15
N LEU A 275 -19.40 12.80 -23.97
CA LEU A 275 -18.40 11.74 -23.79
C LEU A 275 -18.98 10.35 -24.05
N VAL A 276 -20.28 10.15 -23.81
CA VAL A 276 -21.00 8.89 -24.04
C VAL A 276 -21.42 8.73 -25.51
N GLU A 277 -21.72 9.83 -26.21
CA GLU A 277 -22.07 9.81 -27.63
C GLU A 277 -20.92 9.26 -28.51
N GLY A 278 -21.07 8.01 -28.97
CA GLY A 278 -20.12 7.32 -29.85
C GLY A 278 -18.99 6.57 -29.13
N HIS A 279 -19.00 6.52 -27.80
CA HIS A 279 -18.00 5.80 -27.02
C HIS A 279 -18.39 4.33 -26.83
N GLN A 280 -17.57 3.43 -27.34
CA GLN A 280 -17.86 1.98 -27.34
C GLN A 280 -17.18 1.23 -26.19
N GLU A 281 -16.41 1.91 -25.36
CA GLU A 281 -15.57 1.25 -24.37
C GLU A 281 -16.25 1.13 -23.00
N PRO A 282 -15.92 0.09 -22.21
CA PRO A 282 -16.53 -0.13 -20.90
C PRO A 282 -15.98 0.79 -19.80
N TYR A 283 -15.36 1.91 -20.15
CA TYR A 283 -14.89 2.92 -19.19
C TYR A 283 -14.93 4.34 -19.79
N LEU A 284 -15.17 5.33 -18.93
CA LEU A 284 -15.13 6.76 -19.27
C LEU A 284 -14.02 7.44 -18.47
N LEU A 285 -13.43 8.49 -19.06
CA LEU A 285 -12.36 9.26 -18.45
C LEU A 285 -12.75 10.73 -18.37
N ARG A 286 -12.49 11.33 -17.22
CA ARG A 286 -12.51 12.77 -17.04
C ARG A 286 -11.13 13.22 -16.59
N TRP A 287 -10.55 14.15 -17.34
CA TRP A 287 -9.25 14.72 -17.01
C TRP A 287 -9.41 16.16 -16.54
N ASP A 288 -9.04 16.41 -15.29
CA ASP A 288 -8.88 17.74 -14.73
C ASP A 288 -7.41 18.16 -14.85
N GLN A 289 -7.15 19.07 -15.79
CA GLN A 289 -5.80 19.53 -16.08
C GLN A 289 -5.21 20.37 -14.95
N SER A 290 -6.04 21.14 -14.24
CA SER A 290 -5.61 22.07 -13.18
C SER A 290 -5.09 21.32 -11.95
N GLN A 291 -5.70 20.18 -11.64
CA GLN A 291 -5.33 19.33 -10.52
C GLN A 291 -4.39 18.18 -10.93
N ASN A 292 -4.09 18.04 -12.24
CA ASN A 292 -3.43 16.87 -12.83
C ASN A 292 -4.07 15.55 -12.38
N GLN A 293 -5.40 15.50 -12.37
CA GLN A 293 -6.16 14.35 -11.92
C GLN A 293 -6.98 13.75 -13.06
N VAL A 294 -6.89 12.43 -13.20
CA VAL A 294 -7.71 11.67 -14.13
C VAL A 294 -8.64 10.78 -13.34
N GLN A 295 -9.94 11.03 -13.47
CA GLN A 295 -11.01 10.22 -12.90
C GLN A 295 -11.47 9.19 -13.94
N VAL A 296 -11.66 7.95 -13.50
CA VAL A 296 -12.10 6.83 -14.34
C VAL A 296 -13.45 6.34 -13.83
N VAL A 297 -14.42 6.21 -14.73
CA VAL A 297 -15.71 5.59 -14.43
C VAL A 297 -15.79 4.26 -15.18
N LEU A 298 -16.03 3.17 -14.45
CA LEU A 298 -16.08 1.82 -15.02
C LEU A 298 -17.53 1.36 -15.23
N SER A 299 -17.76 0.67 -16.34
CA SER A 299 -19.02 0.00 -16.67
C SER A 299 -19.15 -1.31 -15.89
N GLN A 300 -20.38 -1.80 -15.72
CA GLN A 300 -20.63 -3.15 -15.19
C GLN A 300 -19.96 -4.27 -16.02
N MET A 301 -19.68 -4.03 -17.29
CA MET A 301 -19.00 -4.97 -18.19
C MET A 301 -17.47 -4.91 -18.10
N ALA A 302 -16.89 -4.04 -17.27
CA ALA A 302 -15.45 -3.84 -17.19
C ALA A 302 -14.77 -5.03 -16.50
N GLY A 303 -14.01 -5.80 -17.27
CA GLY A 303 -13.14 -6.87 -16.78
C GLY A 303 -11.75 -6.36 -16.35
N PRO A 304 -10.87 -7.25 -15.86
CA PRO A 304 -9.51 -6.90 -15.42
C PRO A 304 -8.68 -6.19 -16.50
N GLU A 305 -8.79 -6.62 -17.76
CA GLU A 305 -8.11 -5.99 -18.88
C GLU A 305 -8.62 -4.57 -19.13
N THR A 306 -9.94 -4.35 -19.08
CA THR A 306 -10.54 -3.02 -19.19
C THR A 306 -10.03 -2.09 -18.10
N ILE A 307 -9.94 -2.59 -16.86
CA ILE A 307 -9.43 -1.82 -15.72
C ILE A 307 -7.97 -1.43 -15.96
N LEU A 308 -7.15 -2.38 -16.40
CA LEU A 308 -5.75 -2.15 -16.72
C LEU A 308 -5.59 -1.14 -17.88
N ARG A 309 -6.44 -1.24 -18.90
CA ARG A 309 -6.49 -0.29 -20.03
C ARG A 309 -6.87 1.10 -19.57
N ALA A 310 -7.91 1.23 -18.75
CA ALA A 310 -8.36 2.51 -18.22
C ALA A 310 -7.30 3.17 -17.33
N ALA A 311 -6.64 2.40 -16.47
CA ALA A 311 -5.52 2.88 -15.65
C ALA A 311 -4.34 3.33 -16.51
N THR A 312 -3.97 2.55 -17.53
CA THR A 312 -2.93 2.90 -18.50
C THR A 312 -3.28 4.20 -19.21
N HIS A 313 -4.53 4.37 -19.62
CA HIS A 313 -5.00 5.57 -20.29
C HIS A 313 -4.83 6.82 -19.40
N GLY A 314 -5.28 6.75 -18.15
CA GLY A 314 -5.09 7.89 -17.25
C GLY A 314 -3.62 8.19 -16.94
N LEU A 315 -2.76 7.18 -16.85
CA LEU A 315 -1.32 7.39 -16.66
C LEU A 315 -0.66 8.06 -17.87
N VAL A 316 -1.09 7.70 -19.09
CA VAL A 316 -0.62 8.38 -20.32
C VAL A 316 -1.05 9.85 -20.31
N LEU A 317 -2.31 10.16 -19.94
CA LEU A 317 -2.77 11.54 -19.83
C LEU A 317 -1.96 12.35 -18.81
N GLY A 318 -1.64 11.77 -17.65
CA GLY A 318 -0.74 12.39 -16.68
C GLY A 318 0.69 12.58 -17.22
N ALA A 319 1.18 11.65 -18.04
CA ALA A 319 2.51 11.75 -18.66
C ALA A 319 2.60 12.87 -19.72
N LEU A 320 1.48 13.27 -20.32
CA LEU A 320 1.43 14.41 -21.25
C LEU A 320 1.73 15.73 -20.53
N GLN A 321 1.35 15.88 -19.25
CA GLN A 321 1.70 17.08 -18.46
C GLN A 321 3.12 17.03 -17.92
N GLY A 322 3.63 15.83 -17.60
CA GLY A 322 4.99 15.66 -17.09
C GLY A 322 6.09 15.94 -18.11
N ASP A 323 7.32 16.08 -17.61
CA ASP A 323 8.53 16.11 -18.43
C ASP A 323 9.10 14.69 -18.60
N GLY A 324 9.46 14.33 -19.83
CA GLY A 324 10.14 13.07 -20.12
C GLY A 324 9.89 12.55 -21.54
N PRO A 325 10.76 11.69 -22.09
CA PRO A 325 10.61 11.23 -23.46
C PRO A 325 9.32 10.43 -23.64
N LEU A 326 8.55 10.81 -24.66
CA LEU A 326 7.37 10.08 -25.13
C LEU A 326 7.55 9.65 -26.60
N PRO A 327 6.85 8.59 -27.06
CA PRO A 327 6.75 8.27 -28.47
C PRO A 327 6.24 9.47 -29.30
N GLY A 328 6.65 9.58 -30.56
CA GLY A 328 6.38 10.77 -31.39
C GLY A 328 4.91 11.19 -31.48
N GLU A 329 3.96 10.24 -31.56
CA GLU A 329 2.52 10.54 -31.56
C GLU A 329 2.08 11.22 -30.23
N LEU A 330 2.62 10.78 -29.09
CA LEU A 330 2.31 11.32 -27.76
C LEU A 330 3.03 12.66 -27.50
N GLU A 331 4.22 12.86 -28.07
CA GLU A 331 4.93 14.15 -27.98
C GLU A 331 4.18 15.26 -28.73
N GLY A 332 3.58 14.93 -29.88
CA GLY A 332 2.67 15.83 -30.60
C GLY A 332 1.46 16.24 -29.76
N LEU A 333 0.86 15.28 -29.04
CA LEU A 333 -0.24 15.54 -28.10
C LEU A 333 0.20 16.40 -26.92
N ARG A 334 1.37 16.14 -26.34
CA ARG A 334 1.93 16.97 -25.25
C ARG A 334 2.08 18.43 -25.68
N ASN A 335 2.63 18.67 -26.87
CA ASN A 335 2.83 20.04 -27.35
C ASN A 335 1.51 20.81 -27.46
N ARG A 336 0.44 20.12 -27.88
CA ARG A 336 -0.92 20.69 -27.92
C ARG A 336 -1.51 20.91 -26.52
N VAL A 337 -1.32 19.97 -25.60
CA VAL A 337 -1.72 20.14 -24.18
C VAL A 337 -1.07 21.37 -23.57
N ARG A 338 0.21 21.61 -23.86
CA ARG A 338 0.96 22.76 -23.34
C ARG A 338 0.59 24.08 -24.01
N ALA A 339 0.12 24.05 -25.26
CA ALA A 339 -0.19 25.25 -26.05
C ALA A 339 -1.69 25.64 -26.02
N GLY A 340 -2.59 24.70 -25.73
CA GLY A 340 -4.04 24.88 -25.85
C GLY A 340 -4.75 25.28 -24.55
N PRO A 341 -5.94 25.90 -24.64
CA PRO A 341 -6.79 26.17 -23.47
C PRO A 341 -7.44 24.89 -22.90
N GLU A 342 -7.73 24.86 -21.60
CA GLU A 342 -8.29 23.69 -20.86
C GLU A 342 -9.56 23.08 -21.49
N LYS A 343 -10.30 23.86 -22.30
CA LYS A 343 -11.54 23.44 -22.99
C LYS A 343 -11.34 22.33 -24.04
N GLU A 344 -10.10 21.98 -24.39
CA GLU A 344 -9.79 20.86 -25.31
C GLU A 344 -9.62 19.50 -24.62
N SER A 345 -9.80 19.41 -23.29
CA SER A 345 -9.58 18.17 -22.52
C SER A 345 -10.30 16.94 -23.09
N CYS A 346 -11.55 17.09 -23.55
CA CYS A 346 -12.32 15.98 -24.13
C CYS A 346 -11.76 15.52 -25.50
N VAL A 347 -11.20 16.44 -26.29
CA VAL A 347 -10.59 16.13 -27.59
C VAL A 347 -9.28 15.37 -27.36
N ILE A 348 -8.47 15.82 -26.40
CA ILE A 348 -7.21 15.17 -26.06
C ILE A 348 -7.43 13.76 -25.49
N VAL A 349 -8.46 13.57 -24.65
CA VAL A 349 -8.85 12.23 -24.17
C VAL A 349 -9.24 11.31 -25.33
N ARG A 350 -10.01 11.82 -26.31
CA ARG A 350 -10.39 11.04 -27.50
C ARG A 350 -9.20 10.70 -28.40
N GLU A 351 -8.28 11.63 -28.62
CA GLU A 351 -7.08 11.38 -29.41
C GLU A 351 -6.12 10.41 -28.70
N THR A 352 -5.98 10.54 -27.38
CA THR A 352 -5.18 9.61 -26.56
C THR A 352 -5.75 8.19 -26.63
N HIS A 353 -7.08 8.06 -26.74
CA HIS A 353 -7.73 6.79 -26.98
C HIS A 353 -7.27 6.13 -28.30
N GLN A 354 -7.23 6.88 -29.40
CA GLN A 354 -6.78 6.37 -30.71
C GLN A 354 -5.31 5.92 -30.69
N VAL A 355 -4.48 6.62 -29.92
CA VAL A 355 -3.07 6.23 -29.72
C VAL A 355 -3.01 4.92 -28.90
N LEU A 356 -3.84 4.80 -27.86
CA LEU A 356 -3.91 3.59 -27.03
C LEU A 356 -4.44 2.37 -27.77
N ASP A 357 -5.33 2.52 -28.76
CA ASP A 357 -5.76 1.40 -29.61
C ASP A 357 -4.58 0.69 -30.28
N LYS A 358 -3.52 1.44 -30.63
CA LYS A 358 -2.30 0.88 -31.23
C LYS A 358 -1.28 0.43 -30.18
N LEU A 359 -1.15 1.15 -29.08
CA LEU A 359 -0.12 0.93 -28.07
C LEU A 359 -0.51 -0.15 -27.04
N PHE A 360 -1.75 -0.14 -26.57
CA PHE A 360 -2.20 -1.01 -25.48
C PHE A 360 -2.11 -2.50 -25.80
N PRO A 361 -2.46 -3.00 -27.01
CA PRO A 361 -2.30 -4.42 -27.33
C PRO A 361 -0.83 -4.87 -27.27
N LYS A 362 0.11 -4.02 -27.72
CA LYS A 362 1.55 -4.29 -27.64
C LYS A 362 2.04 -4.29 -26.20
N PHE A 363 1.57 -3.33 -25.41
CA PHE A 363 1.90 -3.21 -24.00
C PHE A 363 1.37 -4.39 -23.18
N LEU A 364 0.10 -4.76 -23.37
CA LEU A 364 -0.54 -5.89 -22.71
C LEU A 364 0.16 -7.20 -23.03
N LYS A 365 0.49 -7.43 -24.31
CA LYS A 365 1.28 -8.59 -24.72
C LYS A 365 2.66 -8.58 -24.08
N GLY A 366 3.34 -7.42 -24.07
CA GLY A 366 4.64 -7.28 -23.40
C GLY A 366 4.58 -7.54 -21.89
N LEU A 367 3.49 -7.18 -21.22
CA LEU A 367 3.25 -7.52 -19.81
C LEU A 367 3.15 -9.03 -19.61
N GLN A 368 2.36 -9.71 -20.45
CA GLN A 368 2.19 -11.17 -20.39
C GLN A 368 3.50 -11.90 -20.70
N ASP A 369 4.21 -11.50 -21.76
CA ASP A 369 5.49 -12.07 -22.17
C ASP A 369 6.58 -11.88 -21.10
N ALA A 370 6.54 -10.77 -20.35
CA ALA A 370 7.46 -10.48 -19.25
C ALA A 370 7.10 -11.17 -17.92
N GLY A 371 5.96 -11.87 -17.85
CA GLY A 371 5.53 -12.63 -16.68
C GLY A 371 4.66 -11.86 -15.67
N TRP A 372 4.02 -10.76 -16.07
CA TRP A 372 3.05 -10.06 -15.22
C TRP A 372 1.69 -10.76 -15.22
N THR A 373 1.03 -10.79 -14.07
CA THR A 373 -0.37 -11.24 -13.97
C THR A 373 -1.30 -10.11 -14.42
N THR A 374 -1.99 -10.28 -15.55
CA THR A 374 -2.92 -9.28 -16.10
C THR A 374 -4.39 -9.57 -15.74
N GLU A 375 -4.71 -10.78 -15.30
CA GLU A 375 -6.06 -11.19 -14.89
C GLU A 375 -6.43 -10.70 -13.47
N LYS A 376 -5.42 -10.38 -12.66
CA LYS A 376 -5.56 -9.85 -11.30
C LYS A 376 -4.81 -8.53 -11.21
N HIS A 377 -5.39 -7.53 -10.55
CA HIS A 377 -4.76 -6.24 -10.33
C HIS A 377 -4.79 -5.85 -8.85
N GLN A 378 -3.82 -5.01 -8.47
CA GLN A 378 -3.73 -4.33 -7.18
C GLN A 378 -3.88 -2.81 -7.38
N LEU A 379 -4.68 -2.42 -8.38
CA LEU A 379 -5.10 -1.04 -8.62
C LEU A 379 -6.23 -0.69 -7.65
N GLU A 380 -6.21 0.53 -7.11
CA GLU A 380 -7.28 1.07 -6.28
C GLU A 380 -8.50 1.29 -7.18
N VAL A 381 -9.49 0.39 -7.08
CA VAL A 381 -10.73 0.44 -7.86
C VAL A 381 -11.87 0.26 -6.88
N ASP A 382 -12.76 1.25 -6.83
CA ASP A 382 -13.96 1.17 -6.00
C ASP A 382 -14.91 0.07 -6.51
N GLU A 383 -15.78 -0.46 -5.65
CA GLU A 383 -16.77 -1.49 -6.04
C GLU A 383 -17.90 -0.94 -6.93
N TRP A 384 -18.03 0.39 -7.00
CA TRP A 384 -19.08 1.04 -7.77
C TRP A 384 -18.88 0.86 -9.28
N ARG A 385 -19.98 0.58 -9.98
CA ARG A 385 -20.03 0.44 -11.44
C ARG A 385 -21.19 1.28 -11.96
N ALA A 386 -20.92 2.08 -12.99
CA ALA A 386 -21.96 2.86 -13.65
C ALA A 386 -22.54 2.12 -14.85
N THR A 387 -23.77 2.47 -15.20
CA THR A 387 -24.49 1.92 -16.35
C THR A 387 -24.76 3.02 -17.35
N TRP A 388 -24.37 2.77 -18.60
CA TRP A 388 -24.74 3.58 -19.76
C TRP A 388 -25.00 2.64 -20.93
N LEU A 389 -25.82 3.10 -21.89
CA LEU A 389 -26.09 2.34 -23.10
C LEU A 389 -24.84 2.38 -23.97
N LEU A 390 -24.12 1.25 -24.07
CA LEU A 390 -23.14 1.05 -25.13
C LEU A 390 -23.89 1.11 -26.45
N CYS A 391 -23.48 1.99 -27.36
CA CYS A 391 -24.15 2.13 -28.65
C CYS A 391 -24.08 0.77 -29.37
N PRO A 392 -25.22 0.11 -29.64
CA PRO A 392 -25.19 -1.20 -30.28
C PRO A 392 -24.49 -1.05 -31.63
N GLU A 393 -23.60 -2.01 -31.96
CA GLU A 393 -23.07 -2.14 -33.31
C GLU A 393 -24.24 -1.98 -34.28
N LYS A 394 -24.14 -1.00 -35.18
CA LYS A 394 -25.05 -0.91 -36.31
C LYS A 394 -24.93 -2.23 -37.05
N LYS A 395 -25.85 -3.17 -36.80
CA LYS A 395 -26.09 -4.29 -37.71
C LYS A 395 -26.37 -3.65 -39.06
N LEU A 396 -25.38 -3.72 -39.96
CA LEU A 396 -25.56 -3.50 -41.38
C LEU A 396 -26.60 -4.54 -41.81
N LEU A 397 -27.85 -4.08 -41.95
CA LEU A 397 -28.92 -4.80 -42.63
C LEU A 397 -28.80 -4.58 -44.13
#